data_AF-A0A9E4AFT9-F1
#
_entry.id   AF-A0A9E4AFT9-F1
#
_cell.length_a   1.000
_cell.length_b   1.000
_cell.length_c   1.000
_cell.angle_alpha   90.00
_cell.angle_beta   90.00
_cell.angle_gamma   90.00
#
_symmetry.space_group_name_H-M   'P 1'
#
loop_
_entity.id
_entity.type
_entity.pdbx_description
1 polymer ?
#
loop_
_entity_poly.entity_id
_entity_poly.type
_entity_poly.pdbx_seq_one_letter_code
_entity_poly.pdbx_strand_id
1 'polypeptide(L)'
;KAETENAEKQAADVTPAESTTPTAEKPITEMTDEVLETGAKTDTAAENVSASKQGTENAEEVRVSPHGFGPFPDIPPDYPTQDIWDYSKDYSAEAELLIRVQIKLWTQGIQTLGGNMSNGLAYPTLPGVVYIEWDHKALPDGTVEKRVSRVRGDPYMGKILSDIMRRKGKLVESDIPKDIEVRERGIDPYVFLNLK
;
A
#
# COMPACT_ATOMS: atom_id res chain seq x y z
N LYS A 1 65.68 -18.66 -15.55
CA LYS A 1 66.31 -19.51 -14.50
C LYS A 1 67.21 -18.63 -13.65
N ALA A 2 66.72 -18.21 -12.49
CA ALA A 2 67.46 -17.83 -11.29
C ALA A 2 66.40 -17.48 -10.23
N GLU A 3 66.25 -18.37 -9.25
CA GLU A 3 65.50 -18.20 -8.01
C GLU A 3 66.22 -17.22 -7.07
N THR A 4 65.49 -16.68 -6.09
CA THR A 4 65.76 -16.62 -4.63
C THR A 4 65.05 -15.36 -4.11
N GLU A 5 63.83 -15.45 -3.56
CA GLU A 5 63.46 -15.79 -2.16
C GLU A 5 63.58 -14.60 -1.18
N ASN A 6 62.50 -14.45 -0.40
CA ASN A 6 62.45 -14.03 1.00
C ASN A 6 62.17 -12.55 1.37
N ALA A 7 60.99 -12.32 1.97
CA ALA A 7 60.65 -11.38 3.06
C ALA A 7 59.11 -11.21 3.05
N GLU A 8 58.35 -11.17 4.14
CA GLU A 8 58.54 -11.41 5.56
C GLU A 8 57.11 -11.44 6.13
N LYS A 9 56.83 -12.34 7.07
CA LYS A 9 55.52 -12.49 7.71
C LYS A 9 55.29 -11.33 8.67
N GLN A 10 54.16 -10.62 8.53
CA GLN A 10 53.56 -9.88 9.64
C GLN A 10 52.18 -10.47 9.94
N ALA A 11 52.13 -11.21 11.05
CA ALA A 11 50.89 -11.58 11.72
C ALA A 11 50.50 -10.39 12.62
N ALA A 12 49.37 -9.76 12.32
CA ALA A 12 48.69 -8.87 13.26
C ALA A 12 47.62 -9.67 13.99
N ASP A 13 47.90 -9.95 15.25
CA ASP A 13 46.96 -10.45 16.26
C ASP A 13 45.99 -9.32 16.61
N VAL A 14 44.72 -9.46 16.24
CA VAL A 14 43.65 -8.53 16.64
C VAL A 14 42.58 -9.35 17.34
N THR A 15 42.55 -9.17 18.66
CA THR A 15 41.59 -9.71 19.60
C THR A 15 40.16 -9.32 19.22
N PRO A 16 39.19 -10.25 19.18
CA PRO A 16 37.78 -9.89 19.04
C PRO A 16 37.26 -9.33 20.37
N ALA A 17 36.82 -8.07 20.37
CA ALA A 17 36.00 -7.54 21.45
C ALA A 17 34.54 -8.02 21.23
N GLU A 18 34.08 -8.92 22.10
CA GLU A 18 32.65 -9.24 22.23
C GLU A 18 31.89 -8.00 22.69
N SER A 19 31.04 -7.45 21.81
CA SER A 19 30.07 -6.41 22.17
C SER A 19 28.67 -7.01 22.08
N THR A 20 28.24 -7.61 23.19
CA THR A 20 26.86 -8.02 23.43
C THR A 20 26.00 -6.78 23.63
N THR A 21 25.08 -6.51 22.69
CA THR A 21 24.05 -5.49 22.89
C THR A 21 22.72 -6.19 23.19
N PRO A 22 22.05 -5.86 24.30
CA PRO A 22 20.83 -6.53 24.73
C PRO A 22 19.60 -6.14 23.90
N THR A 23 18.83 -7.18 23.60
CA THR A 23 17.43 -7.19 23.17
C THR A 23 16.55 -6.26 24.01
N ALA A 24 15.82 -5.37 23.34
CA ALA A 24 14.65 -4.71 23.90
C ALA A 24 13.42 -5.10 23.07
N GLU A 25 12.85 -6.25 23.39
CA GLU A 25 11.49 -6.61 23.00
C GLU A 25 10.52 -5.61 23.64
N LYS A 26 9.77 -4.89 22.80
CA LYS A 26 8.58 -4.17 23.26
C LYS A 26 7.41 -5.15 23.28
N PRO A 27 6.75 -5.37 24.43
CA PRO A 27 5.53 -6.15 24.50
C PRO A 27 4.39 -5.33 23.91
N ILE A 28 3.69 -5.88 22.91
CA ILE A 28 2.42 -5.33 22.44
C ILE A 28 1.32 -6.19 23.06
N THR A 29 0.57 -5.52 23.91
CA THR A 29 -0.49 -5.97 24.78
C THR A 29 -1.54 -6.84 24.09
N GLU A 30 -1.75 -8.00 24.69
CA GLU A 30 -2.90 -8.89 24.57
C GLU A 30 -4.18 -8.12 24.96
N MET A 31 -5.13 -7.95 24.03
CA MET A 31 -6.49 -7.52 24.35
C MET A 31 -7.40 -8.74 24.23
N THR A 32 -7.53 -9.44 25.35
CA THR A 32 -8.64 -10.34 25.63
C THR A 32 -9.57 -9.57 26.56
N ASP A 33 -10.79 -9.27 26.10
CA ASP A 33 -11.87 -9.09 27.06
C ASP A 33 -13.19 -9.62 26.51
N GLU A 34 -13.87 -10.26 27.44
CA GLU A 34 -14.91 -11.24 27.28
C GLU A 34 -16.29 -10.56 27.33
N VAL A 35 -17.23 -11.13 26.58
CA VAL A 35 -18.67 -11.27 26.83
C VAL A 35 -19.32 -10.40 27.92
N LEU A 36 -20.35 -9.66 27.54
CA LEU A 36 -21.51 -9.44 28.41
C LEU A 36 -22.82 -9.47 27.59
N GLU A 37 -23.45 -10.65 27.59
CA GLU A 37 -24.89 -10.79 27.39
C GLU A 37 -25.62 -10.03 28.51
N THR A 38 -26.68 -9.30 28.16
CA THR A 38 -27.77 -9.09 29.11
C THR A 38 -29.09 -9.01 28.34
N GLY A 39 -29.88 -10.07 28.48
CA GLY A 39 -31.25 -10.11 27.99
C GLY A 39 -32.18 -9.25 28.86
N ALA A 40 -33.13 -8.60 28.21
CA ALA A 40 -34.35 -8.12 28.85
C ALA A 40 -35.53 -8.36 27.90
N LYS A 41 -36.34 -9.38 28.23
CA LYS A 41 -37.68 -9.58 27.68
C LYS A 41 -38.62 -8.56 28.31
N THR A 42 -39.49 -7.94 27.51
CA THR A 42 -40.78 -7.45 27.98
C THR A 42 -41.78 -7.49 26.82
N ASP A 43 -42.70 -8.45 26.91
CA ASP A 43 -43.95 -8.47 26.16
C ASP A 43 -44.87 -7.35 26.68
N THR A 44 -45.48 -6.55 25.80
CA THR A 44 -46.85 -6.05 25.98
C THR A 44 -47.43 -5.70 24.60
N ALA A 45 -48.65 -6.18 24.37
CA ALA A 45 -49.37 -6.26 23.10
C ALA A 45 -50.08 -4.96 22.66
N ALA A 46 -50.35 -4.90 21.35
CA ALA A 46 -51.52 -4.35 20.63
C ALA A 46 -51.94 -2.88 20.92
N GLU A 47 -52.32 -2.02 19.97
CA GLU A 47 -52.91 -2.19 18.64
C GLU A 47 -52.97 -0.80 17.95
N ASN A 48 -53.07 -0.83 16.62
CA ASN A 48 -53.86 0.08 15.76
C ASN A 48 -53.28 1.36 15.08
N VAL A 49 -53.23 1.22 13.75
CA VAL A 49 -53.54 2.15 12.64
C VAL A 49 -52.70 3.42 12.47
N SER A 50 -51.87 3.44 11.43
CA SER A 50 -52.12 4.39 10.33
C SER A 50 -51.38 3.98 9.05
N ALA A 51 -52.11 4.09 7.94
CA ALA A 51 -51.67 3.73 6.60
C ALA A 51 -50.44 4.56 6.17
N SER A 52 -49.26 3.97 6.29
CA SER A 52 -48.08 4.44 5.56
C SER A 52 -48.25 4.02 4.11
N LYS A 53 -48.53 5.01 3.25
CA LYS A 53 -48.33 4.91 1.81
C LYS A 53 -46.95 4.31 1.60
N GLN A 54 -46.95 3.07 1.13
CA GLN A 54 -45.78 2.37 0.63
C GLN A 54 -45.31 3.18 -0.59
N GLY A 55 -44.43 4.16 -0.34
CA GLY A 55 -43.51 4.60 -1.35
C GLY A 55 -42.71 3.36 -1.69
N THR A 56 -42.95 2.81 -2.88
CA THR A 56 -42.00 1.92 -3.55
C THR A 56 -40.74 2.75 -3.74
N GLU A 57 -39.91 2.82 -2.69
CA GLU A 57 -38.49 3.01 -2.86
C GLU A 57 -38.09 1.91 -3.83
N ASN A 58 -37.75 2.31 -5.05
CA ASN A 58 -37.06 1.46 -6.00
C ASN A 58 -35.88 0.88 -5.22
N ALA A 59 -35.98 -0.38 -4.81
CA ALA A 59 -34.85 -1.11 -4.31
C ALA A 59 -33.89 -1.19 -5.49
N GLU A 60 -32.96 -0.24 -5.57
CA GLU A 60 -31.88 -0.28 -6.53
C GLU A 60 -31.22 -1.64 -6.37
N GLU A 61 -31.28 -2.43 -7.43
CA GLU A 61 -30.75 -3.78 -7.44
C GLU A 61 -29.26 -3.69 -7.07
N VAL A 62 -28.91 -4.22 -5.89
CA VAL A 62 -27.54 -4.15 -5.37
C VAL A 62 -26.62 -4.84 -6.36
N ARG A 63 -25.81 -4.05 -7.05
CA ARG A 63 -24.88 -4.56 -8.08
C ARG A 63 -23.72 -5.26 -7.39
N VAL A 64 -23.40 -6.47 -7.85
CA VAL A 64 -22.36 -7.33 -7.29
C VAL A 64 -21.21 -7.49 -8.29
N SER A 65 -19.99 -7.51 -7.76
CA SER A 65 -18.75 -7.81 -8.48
C SER A 65 -18.87 -9.10 -9.32
N PRO A 66 -18.56 -9.08 -10.63
CA PRO A 66 -18.42 -10.30 -11.41
C PRO A 66 -17.23 -11.17 -10.96
N HIS A 67 -16.24 -10.57 -10.27
CA HIS A 67 -15.01 -11.23 -9.80
C HIS A 67 -15.08 -11.80 -8.38
N GLY A 68 -16.24 -11.77 -7.73
CA GLY A 68 -16.41 -12.33 -6.38
C GLY A 68 -16.00 -11.42 -5.22
N PHE A 69 -15.72 -10.13 -5.44
CA PHE A 69 -15.37 -9.17 -4.36
C PHE A 69 -16.58 -8.63 -3.57
N GLY A 70 -17.77 -9.21 -3.76
CA GLY A 70 -19.02 -8.77 -3.13
C GLY A 70 -19.65 -7.55 -3.80
N PRO A 71 -20.61 -6.88 -3.13
CA PRO A 71 -21.25 -5.67 -3.64
C PRO A 71 -20.24 -4.58 -4.01
N PHE A 72 -20.54 -3.79 -5.03
CA PHE A 72 -19.74 -2.59 -5.30
C PHE A 72 -19.91 -1.58 -4.16
N PRO A 73 -18.85 -0.85 -3.78
CA PRO A 73 -18.97 0.22 -2.80
C PRO A 73 -19.72 1.41 -3.40
N ASP A 74 -20.37 2.18 -2.51
CA ASP A 74 -20.97 3.46 -2.87
C ASP A 74 -19.91 4.43 -3.38
N ILE A 75 -20.27 5.18 -4.41
CA ILE A 75 -19.39 6.17 -5.03
C ILE A 75 -19.62 7.52 -4.34
N PRO A 76 -18.57 8.18 -3.81
CA PRO A 76 -18.69 9.53 -3.27
C PRO A 76 -19.28 10.50 -4.31
N PRO A 77 -20.17 11.44 -3.93
CA PRO A 77 -20.80 12.35 -4.87
C PRO A 77 -19.82 13.24 -5.67
N ASP A 78 -18.62 13.46 -5.12
CA ASP A 78 -17.55 14.25 -5.73
C ASP A 78 -16.51 13.40 -6.47
N TYR A 79 -16.70 12.07 -6.53
CA TYR A 79 -15.83 11.18 -7.31
C TYR A 79 -15.96 11.48 -8.82
N PRO A 80 -14.87 11.47 -9.60
CA PRO A 80 -14.91 11.95 -10.99
C PRO A 80 -15.82 11.16 -11.95
N THR A 81 -16.12 9.90 -11.63
CA THR A 81 -16.85 8.99 -12.52
C THR A 81 -17.96 8.28 -11.72
N GLN A 82 -19.18 8.81 -11.80
CA GLN A 82 -20.33 8.32 -11.03
C GLN A 82 -20.92 7.02 -11.61
N ASP A 83 -20.64 6.72 -12.87
CA ASP A 83 -21.09 5.55 -13.62
C ASP A 83 -19.99 4.47 -13.73
N ILE A 84 -18.95 4.53 -12.87
CA ILE A 84 -17.78 3.66 -13.00
C ILE A 84 -18.11 2.16 -12.94
N TRP A 85 -19.23 1.77 -12.33
CA TRP A 85 -19.68 0.38 -12.25
C TRP A 85 -20.49 -0.10 -13.47
N ASP A 86 -20.89 0.79 -14.38
CA ASP A 86 -21.63 0.44 -15.60
C ASP A 86 -20.84 -0.48 -16.53
N TYR A 87 -19.52 -0.28 -16.56
CA TYR A 87 -18.57 -1.05 -17.35
C TYR A 87 -17.85 -2.16 -16.56
N SER A 88 -18.38 -2.51 -15.37
CA SER A 88 -17.71 -3.46 -14.47
C SER A 88 -17.48 -4.85 -15.06
N LYS A 89 -18.30 -5.27 -16.03
CA LYS A 89 -18.15 -6.54 -16.76
C LYS A 89 -16.91 -6.57 -17.66
N ASP A 90 -16.42 -5.40 -18.07
CA ASP A 90 -15.26 -5.25 -18.94
C ASP A 90 -13.96 -5.11 -18.15
N TYR A 91 -14.05 -4.90 -16.83
CA TYR A 91 -12.87 -4.82 -15.96
C TYR A 91 -12.26 -6.18 -15.71
N SER A 92 -10.93 -6.23 -15.70
CA SER A 92 -10.22 -7.34 -15.06
C SER A 92 -10.42 -7.28 -13.53
N ALA A 93 -10.22 -8.40 -12.85
CA ALA A 93 -10.27 -8.44 -11.39
C ALA A 93 -9.29 -7.42 -10.75
N GLU A 94 -8.10 -7.28 -11.33
CA GLU A 94 -7.10 -6.28 -10.90
C GLU A 94 -7.59 -4.84 -11.09
N ALA A 95 -8.24 -4.53 -12.21
CA ALA A 95 -8.78 -3.20 -12.46
C ALA A 95 -9.91 -2.87 -11.46
N GLU A 96 -10.80 -3.83 -11.17
CA GLU A 96 -11.83 -3.63 -10.16
C GLU A 96 -11.23 -3.39 -8.76
N LEU A 97 -10.25 -4.19 -8.34
CA LEU A 97 -9.57 -4.00 -7.06
C LEU A 97 -8.94 -2.61 -6.94
N LEU A 98 -8.27 -2.15 -8.01
CA LEU A 98 -7.69 -0.82 -8.04
C LEU A 98 -8.76 0.28 -7.90
N ILE A 99 -9.88 0.17 -8.61
CA ILE A 99 -10.99 1.13 -8.51
C ILE A 99 -11.58 1.15 -7.09
N ARG A 100 -11.80 -0.03 -6.49
CA ARG A 100 -12.27 -0.13 -5.09
C ARG A 100 -11.29 0.54 -4.12
N VAL A 101 -9.98 0.35 -4.30
CA VAL A 101 -8.95 1.04 -3.50
C VAL A 101 -9.04 2.55 -3.67
N GLN A 102 -9.18 3.06 -4.90
CA GLN A 102 -9.29 4.49 -5.17
C GLN A 102 -10.54 5.10 -4.53
N ILE A 103 -11.69 4.44 -4.65
CA ILE A 103 -12.94 4.89 -4.01
C ILE A 103 -12.80 4.91 -2.49
N LYS A 104 -12.19 3.88 -1.88
CA LYS A 104 -11.97 3.86 -0.43
C LYS A 104 -10.97 4.92 0.03
N LEU A 105 -9.96 5.25 -0.75
CA LEU A 105 -9.08 6.39 -0.46
C LEU A 105 -9.84 7.71 -0.55
N TRP A 106 -10.71 7.84 -1.55
CA TRP A 106 -11.52 9.04 -1.75
C TRP A 106 -12.49 9.28 -0.59
N THR A 107 -13.15 8.23 -0.08
CA THR A 107 -14.02 8.33 1.12
C THR A 107 -13.24 8.72 2.38
N GLN A 108 -11.93 8.48 2.42
CA GLN A 108 -11.02 8.91 3.48
C GLN A 108 -10.45 10.33 3.25
N GLY A 109 -10.90 11.04 2.22
CA GLY A 109 -10.44 12.39 1.85
C GLY A 109 -9.12 12.41 1.08
N ILE A 110 -8.66 11.25 0.59
CA ILE A 110 -7.42 11.14 -0.20
C ILE A 110 -7.79 11.00 -1.68
N GLN A 111 -7.66 12.10 -2.40
CA GLN A 111 -7.94 12.13 -3.85
C GLN A 111 -6.84 11.38 -4.63
N THR A 112 -7.27 10.61 -5.63
CA THR A 112 -6.38 9.82 -6.49
C THR A 112 -6.57 10.22 -7.96
N LEU A 113 -5.49 10.21 -8.74
CA LEU A 113 -5.48 10.56 -10.18
C LEU A 113 -5.40 9.30 -11.07
N GLY A 114 -5.94 8.19 -10.60
CA GLY A 114 -5.80 6.87 -11.22
C GLY A 114 -4.79 5.99 -10.48
N GLY A 115 -4.11 5.09 -11.19
CA GLY A 115 -3.11 4.21 -10.63
C GLY A 115 -2.85 2.98 -11.48
N ASN A 116 -2.07 2.05 -10.95
CA ASN A 116 -1.81 0.77 -11.59
C ASN A 116 -1.75 -0.37 -10.57
N MET A 117 -2.01 -1.59 -11.03
CA MET A 117 -1.69 -2.81 -10.29
C MET A 117 -0.29 -3.29 -10.67
N SER A 118 0.43 -3.89 -9.74
CA SER A 118 1.69 -4.59 -10.01
C SER A 118 1.99 -5.56 -8.87
N ASN A 119 2.29 -6.82 -9.19
CA ASN A 119 2.64 -7.86 -8.20
C ASN A 119 1.59 -7.99 -7.08
N GLY A 120 0.30 -7.92 -7.43
CA GLY A 120 -0.80 -8.00 -6.46
C GLY A 120 -1.02 -6.75 -5.60
N LEU A 121 -0.21 -5.70 -5.75
CA LEU A 121 -0.34 -4.44 -5.01
C LEU A 121 -0.94 -3.35 -5.88
N ALA A 122 -1.77 -2.51 -5.28
CA ALA A 122 -2.33 -1.31 -5.86
C ALA A 122 -1.39 -0.11 -5.63
N TYR A 123 -1.09 0.61 -6.71
CA TYR A 123 -0.28 1.82 -6.71
C TYR A 123 -1.16 2.99 -7.19
N PRO A 124 -2.00 3.56 -6.31
CA PRO A 124 -2.79 4.73 -6.67
C PRO A 124 -1.86 5.93 -6.96
N THR A 125 -2.20 6.73 -7.95
CA THR A 125 -1.49 7.96 -8.26
C THR A 125 -1.94 9.05 -7.28
N LEU A 126 -1.17 9.26 -6.22
CA LEU A 126 -1.41 10.29 -5.21
C LEU A 126 -0.52 11.52 -5.50
N PRO A 127 -1.05 12.74 -5.48
CA PRO A 127 -0.24 13.95 -5.69
C PRO A 127 0.94 14.03 -4.73
N GLY A 128 2.14 14.27 -5.24
CA GLY A 128 3.38 14.40 -4.46
C GLY A 128 3.98 13.09 -3.94
N VAL A 129 3.34 11.93 -4.21
CA VAL A 129 3.81 10.63 -3.72
C VAL A 129 4.39 9.79 -4.84
N VAL A 130 5.54 9.16 -4.57
CA VAL A 130 6.13 8.14 -5.43
C VAL A 130 6.36 6.85 -4.68
N TYR A 131 6.21 5.74 -5.40
CA TYR A 131 6.53 4.40 -4.94
C TYR A 131 7.85 3.96 -5.56
N ILE A 132 8.82 3.62 -4.72
CA ILE A 132 10.17 3.28 -5.15
C ILE A 132 10.46 1.82 -4.82
N GLU A 133 10.87 1.07 -5.86
CA GLU A 133 11.57 -0.20 -5.68
C GLU A 133 13.08 0.07 -5.65
N TRP A 134 13.76 -0.59 -4.73
CA TRP A 134 15.19 -0.44 -4.51
C TRP A 134 15.94 -1.68 -4.98
N ASP A 135 17.02 -1.47 -5.71
CA ASP A 135 18.05 -2.46 -5.96
C ASP A 135 19.23 -2.23 -5.01
N HIS A 136 19.87 -3.31 -4.57
CA HIS A 136 20.96 -3.29 -3.61
C HIS A 136 22.22 -3.83 -4.29
N LYS A 137 23.18 -2.94 -4.57
CA LYS A 137 24.42 -3.31 -5.22
C LYS A 137 25.58 -3.36 -4.23
N ALA A 138 26.17 -4.54 -4.05
CA ALA A 138 27.43 -4.68 -3.33
C ALA A 138 28.57 -3.99 -4.10
N LEU A 139 29.36 -3.19 -3.40
CA LEU A 139 30.54 -2.48 -3.89
C LEU A 139 31.83 -3.24 -3.50
N PRO A 140 32.97 -2.98 -4.18
CA PRO A 140 34.24 -3.67 -3.91
C PRO A 140 34.78 -3.49 -2.49
N ASP A 141 34.37 -2.42 -1.81
CA ASP A 141 34.74 -2.12 -0.42
C ASP A 141 33.86 -2.86 0.60
N GLY A 142 32.93 -3.70 0.15
CA GLY A 142 32.00 -4.45 0.98
C GLY A 142 30.74 -3.68 1.38
N THR A 143 30.60 -2.41 0.99
CA THR A 143 29.38 -1.63 1.26
C THR A 143 28.26 -1.96 0.28
N VAL A 144 27.01 -1.69 0.65
CA VAL A 144 25.83 -1.88 -0.20
C VAL A 144 25.28 -0.52 -0.59
N GLU A 145 25.18 -0.25 -1.90
CA GLU A 145 24.55 0.95 -2.42
C GLU A 145 23.09 0.67 -2.78
N LYS A 146 22.18 1.42 -2.15
CA LYS A 146 20.73 1.41 -2.43
C LYS A 146 20.44 2.31 -3.63
N ARG A 147 19.98 1.72 -4.73
CA ARG A 147 19.69 2.43 -5.99
C ARG A 147 18.22 2.29 -6.33
N VAL A 148 17.61 3.35 -6.84
CA VAL A 148 16.24 3.28 -7.36
C VAL A 148 16.25 2.42 -8.62
N SER A 149 15.47 1.33 -8.61
CA SER A 149 15.32 0.42 -9.76
C SER A 149 14.02 0.69 -10.52
N ARG A 150 12.98 1.13 -9.82
CA ARG A 150 11.69 1.49 -10.41
C ARG A 150 11.00 2.60 -9.63
N VAL A 151 10.34 3.48 -10.35
CA VAL A 151 9.49 4.56 -9.80
C VAL A 151 8.08 4.39 -10.36
N ARG A 152 7.08 4.49 -9.48
CA ARG A 152 5.65 4.59 -9.82
C ARG A 152 5.01 5.73 -9.02
N GLY A 153 3.79 6.14 -9.36
CA GLY A 153 3.05 7.17 -8.60
C GLY A 153 2.83 8.44 -9.41
N ASP A 154 2.99 9.61 -8.78
CA ASP A 154 2.75 10.91 -9.40
C ASP A 154 3.65 11.11 -10.65
N PRO A 155 3.07 11.33 -11.85
CA PRO A 155 3.85 11.51 -13.08
C PRO A 155 4.74 12.75 -13.06
N TYR A 156 4.34 13.83 -12.38
CA TYR A 156 5.13 15.05 -12.27
C TYR A 156 6.37 14.81 -11.40
N MET A 157 6.20 14.16 -10.24
CA MET A 157 7.33 13.74 -9.39
C MET A 157 8.23 12.72 -10.10
N GLY A 158 7.63 11.75 -10.81
CA GLY A 158 8.36 10.77 -11.61
C GLY A 158 9.23 11.41 -12.69
N LYS A 159 8.77 12.52 -13.29
CA LYS A 159 9.57 13.30 -14.25
C LYS A 159 10.78 13.96 -13.59
N ILE A 160 10.61 14.56 -12.41
CA ILE A 160 11.71 15.17 -11.64
C ILE A 160 12.80 14.12 -11.35
N LEU A 161 12.40 12.95 -10.85
CA LEU A 161 13.32 11.86 -10.54
C LEU A 161 14.01 11.32 -11.81
N SER A 162 13.28 11.21 -12.91
CA SER A 162 13.84 10.81 -14.21
C SER A 162 14.87 11.81 -14.73
N ASP A 163 14.63 13.11 -14.55
CA ASP A 163 15.56 14.18 -14.94
C ASP A 163 16.84 14.17 -14.07
N ILE A 164 16.74 13.79 -12.79
CA ILE A 164 17.91 13.59 -11.92
C ILE A 164 18.69 12.34 -12.37
N MET A 165 18.00 11.22 -12.58
CA MET A 165 18.62 9.97 -13.03
C MET A 165 19.35 10.15 -14.37
N ARG A 166 18.75 10.89 -15.32
CA ARG A 166 19.39 11.20 -16.62
C ARG A 166 20.69 12.00 -16.46
N ARG A 167 20.77 12.91 -15.49
CA ARG A 167 21.96 13.74 -15.25
C ARG A 167 23.06 13.00 -14.50
N LYS A 168 22.70 12.16 -13.53
CA LYS A 168 23.66 11.48 -12.64
C LYS A 168 24.00 10.05 -13.08
N GLY A 169 23.23 9.48 -14.00
CA GLY A 169 23.33 8.09 -14.45
C GLY A 169 22.74 7.06 -13.46
N LYS A 170 22.49 7.46 -12.21
CA LYS A 170 21.83 6.68 -11.18
C LYS A 170 21.05 7.61 -10.25
N LEU A 171 20.04 7.07 -9.59
CA LEU A 171 19.28 7.75 -8.56
C LEU A 171 19.44 6.95 -7.25
N VAL A 172 19.98 7.61 -6.23
CA VAL A 172 20.09 7.05 -4.87
C VAL A 172 19.16 7.81 -3.93
N GLU A 173 18.98 7.31 -2.72
CA GLU A 173 18.04 7.90 -1.75
C GLU A 173 18.32 9.37 -1.43
N SER A 174 19.59 9.74 -1.30
CA SER A 174 19.98 11.13 -1.03
C SER A 174 19.74 12.10 -2.19
N ASP A 175 19.41 11.60 -3.37
CA ASP A 175 19.10 12.41 -4.55
C ASP A 175 17.62 12.77 -4.66
N ILE A 176 16.76 12.14 -3.86
CA ILE A 176 15.31 12.39 -3.90
C ILE A 176 15.04 13.71 -3.16
N PRO A 177 14.37 14.69 -3.81
CA PRO A 177 13.99 15.93 -3.16
C PRO A 177 13.12 15.69 -1.92
N LYS A 178 13.34 16.46 -0.85
CA LYS A 178 12.70 16.27 0.46
C LYS A 178 11.20 16.55 0.48
N ASP A 179 10.70 17.26 -0.52
CA ASP A 179 9.30 17.58 -0.75
C ASP A 179 8.53 16.45 -1.45
N ILE A 180 9.21 15.39 -1.89
CA ILE A 180 8.57 14.19 -2.44
C ILE A 180 8.35 13.17 -1.34
N GLU A 181 7.10 12.75 -1.15
CA GLU A 181 6.80 11.63 -0.26
C GLU A 181 7.16 10.32 -0.95
N VAL A 182 8.05 9.54 -0.32
CA VAL A 182 8.48 8.22 -0.83
C VAL A 182 7.81 7.12 -0.04
N ARG A 183 7.18 6.18 -0.76
CA ARG A 183 6.66 4.93 -0.21
C ARG A 183 7.40 3.75 -0.84
N GLU A 184 7.74 2.74 -0.05
CA GLU A 184 8.49 1.57 -0.56
C GLU A 184 7.58 0.47 -1.15
N ARG A 185 6.28 0.51 -0.85
CA ARG A 185 5.33 -0.53 -1.28
C ARG A 185 3.98 0.06 -1.65
N GLY A 186 3.30 -0.60 -2.58
CA GLY A 186 1.89 -0.35 -2.88
C GLY A 186 0.98 -0.84 -1.74
N ILE A 187 -0.32 -0.62 -1.93
CA ILE A 187 -1.38 -1.04 -1.02
C ILE A 187 -1.73 -2.48 -1.35
N ASP A 188 -1.76 -3.36 -0.34
CA ASP A 188 -2.39 -4.68 -0.49
C ASP A 188 -3.92 -4.47 -0.56
N PRO A 189 -4.57 -4.72 -1.70
CA PRO A 189 -5.98 -4.41 -1.86
C PRO A 189 -6.87 -5.31 -1.02
N TYR A 190 -6.48 -6.56 -0.76
CA TYR A 190 -7.31 -7.51 0.00
C TYR A 190 -7.34 -7.10 1.48
N VAL A 191 -6.17 -6.82 2.04
CA VAL A 191 -6.05 -6.32 3.42
C VAL A 191 -6.71 -4.96 3.55
N PHE A 192 -6.46 -4.03 2.61
CA PHE A 192 -6.98 -2.67 2.68
C PHE A 192 -8.50 -2.62 2.53
N LEU A 193 -9.09 -3.45 1.67
CA LEU A 193 -10.54 -3.50 1.43
C LEU A 193 -11.27 -4.47 2.38
N ASN A 194 -10.56 -5.21 3.22
CA ASN A 194 -11.10 -6.26 4.09
C ASN A 194 -11.84 -7.36 3.30
N LEU A 195 -11.21 -7.82 2.22
CA LEU A 195 -11.68 -8.93 1.38
C LEU A 195 -11.06 -10.25 1.85
N LYS A 196 -11.79 -11.35 1.67
CA LYS A 196 -11.39 -12.71 2.05
C LYS A 196 -10.99 -13.55 0.85
#